data_AF-A0A1G1F322-F1
#
_entry.id   AF-A0A1G1F322-F1
#
_cell.length_a   1.000
_cell.length_b   1.000
_cell.length_c   1.000
_cell.angle_alpha   90.00
_cell.angle_beta   90.00
_cell.angle_gamma   90.00
#
_symmetry.space_group_name_H-M   'P 1'
#
loop_
_entity.id
_entity.type
_entity.pdbx_description
1 polymer ?
#
loop_
_entity_poly.entity_id
_entity_poly.type
_entity_poly.pdbx_seq_one_letter_code
_entity_poly.pdbx_strand_id
1 'polypeptide(L)'
;MFDTIRGSVSSVIDGDTFDMNISHVGNHNRYKYNSIERVRLADIDKPELNTISGQRSKLLLQLKLLSKEVRCLIQARDEYGRVVAKVHILN
;
A
#
# COMPACT_ATOMS: atom_id res chain seq x y z
N MET A 1 14.28 -7.29 -11.26
CA MET A 1 14.24 -6.20 -10.26
C MET A 1 12.81 -5.71 -10.14
N PHE A 2 12.26 -5.63 -8.93
CA PHE A 2 10.92 -5.06 -8.71
C PHE A 2 11.01 -3.54 -8.75
N ASP A 3 9.99 -2.89 -9.30
CA ASP A 3 9.85 -1.45 -9.17
C ASP A 3 9.65 -1.11 -7.68
N THR A 4 10.10 0.08 -7.28
CA THR A 4 9.93 0.55 -5.90
C THR A 4 9.39 1.96 -5.85
N ILE A 5 8.50 2.22 -4.91
CA ILE A 5 8.04 3.57 -4.56
C ILE A 5 8.15 3.76 -3.06
N ARG A 6 8.38 5.00 -2.63
CA ARG A 6 8.46 5.40 -1.22
C ARG A 6 7.62 6.65 -1.01
N GLY A 7 7.01 6.77 0.17
CA GLY A 7 6.12 7.88 0.48
C GLY A 7 5.43 7.74 1.82
N SER A 8 4.64 8.76 2.19
CA SER A 8 3.86 8.75 3.43
C SER A 8 2.45 8.24 3.19
N VAL A 9 1.95 7.40 4.10
CA VAL A 9 0.58 6.90 4.06
C VAL A 9 -0.39 8.01 4.47
N SER A 10 -1.29 8.38 3.56
CA SER A 10 -2.21 9.51 3.74
C SER A 10 -3.60 9.07 4.21
N SER A 11 -4.03 7.86 3.84
CA SER A 11 -5.31 7.31 4.29
C SER A 11 -5.28 5.78 4.28
N VAL A 12 -6.09 5.16 5.15
CA VAL A 12 -6.34 3.70 5.12
C VAL A 12 -7.78 3.46 4.68
N ILE A 13 -7.92 2.79 3.54
CA ILE A 13 -9.21 2.53 2.91
C ILE A 13 -9.91 1.40 3.65
N ASP A 14 -9.19 0.30 3.84
CA ASP A 14 -9.73 -0.92 4.42
C ASP A 14 -8.63 -1.80 5.08
N GLY A 15 -8.88 -3.10 5.27
CA GLY A 15 -7.98 -4.01 5.99
C GLY A 15 -6.69 -4.38 5.26
N ASP A 16 -6.58 -4.09 3.95
CA ASP A 16 -5.40 -4.41 3.13
C ASP A 16 -5.02 -3.32 2.11
N THR A 17 -5.82 -2.24 2.03
CA THR A 17 -5.65 -1.17 1.05
C THR A 17 -5.47 0.21 1.72
N PHE A 18 -4.50 0.98 1.24
CA PHE A 18 -4.23 2.34 1.71
C PHE A 18 -3.84 3.27 0.55
N ASP A 19 -3.97 4.58 0.73
CA ASP A 19 -3.41 5.58 -0.17
C ASP A 19 -2.12 6.15 0.41
N MET A 20 -1.16 6.46 -0.46
CA MET A 20 0.09 7.11 -0.07
C MET A 20 0.50 8.23 -1.03
N ASN A 21 1.11 9.28 -0.48
CA ASN A 21 1.76 10.33 -1.23
C ASN A 21 3.18 9.89 -1.59
N ILE A 22 3.48 9.75 -2.88
CA ILE A 22 4.78 9.29 -3.37
C ILE A 22 5.81 10.42 -3.28
N SER A 23 6.87 10.18 -2.52
CA SER A 23 8.01 11.10 -2.38
C SER A 23 9.20 10.66 -3.23
N HIS A 24 9.35 9.35 -3.50
CA HIS A 24 10.45 8.82 -4.31
C HIS A 24 10.00 7.65 -5.18
N VAL A 25 10.53 7.58 -6.39
CA VAL A 25 10.42 6.46 -7.31
C VAL A 25 11.80 5.85 -7.56
N GLY A 26 11.88 4.53 -7.73
CA GLY A 26 13.14 3.85 -7.98
C GLY A 26 13.73 4.23 -9.35
N ASN A 27 15.06 4.40 -9.40
CA ASN A 27 15.79 4.84 -10.61
C ASN A 27 15.64 3.89 -11.81
N HIS A 28 15.33 2.63 -11.55
CA HIS A 28 15.20 1.57 -12.56
C HIS A 28 13.77 1.01 -12.62
N ASN A 29 12.78 1.80 -12.19
CA ASN A 29 11.39 1.42 -12.34
C ASN A 29 11.03 1.29 -13.83
N ARG A 30 10.33 0.21 -14.17
CA ARG A 30 9.83 -0.05 -15.52
C ARG A 30 8.56 0.74 -15.82
N TYR A 31 7.79 1.09 -14.79
CA TYR A 31 6.51 1.76 -14.91
C TYR A 31 6.53 3.15 -14.28
N LYS A 32 5.59 3.98 -14.72
CA LYS A 32 5.32 5.28 -14.11
C LYS A 32 4.36 5.12 -12.94
N TYR A 33 4.53 6.00 -11.96
CA TYR A 33 3.71 6.07 -10.76
C TYR A 33 3.21 7.49 -10.58
N ASN A 34 2.00 7.61 -10.05
CA ASN A 34 1.38 8.89 -9.76
C ASN A 34 1.94 9.48 -8.45
N SER A 35 1.72 10.77 -8.24
CA SER A 35 2.04 11.44 -6.96
C SER A 35 1.26 10.87 -5.78
N ILE A 36 0.10 10.25 -6.05
CA ILE A 36 -0.70 9.51 -5.08
C ILE A 36 -1.00 8.14 -5.68
N GLU A 37 -0.69 7.07 -4.96
CA GLU A 37 -1.02 5.70 -5.37
C GLU A 37 -1.88 5.02 -4.31
N ARG A 38 -2.87 4.26 -4.79
CA ARG A 38 -3.60 3.30 -3.98
C ARG A 38 -2.86 1.98 -3.98
N VAL A 39 -2.48 1.51 -2.80
CA VAL A 39 -1.66 0.31 -2.61
C VAL A 39 -2.49 -0.77 -1.92
N ARG A 40 -2.53 -1.96 -2.53
CA ARG A 40 -3.06 -3.20 -1.96
C ARG A 40 -1.89 -4.08 -1.48
N LEU A 41 -1.97 -4.59 -0.26
CA LEU A 41 -0.96 -5.47 0.30
C LEU A 41 -0.96 -6.83 -0.42
N ALA A 42 0.20 -7.23 -0.94
CA ALA A 42 0.34 -8.44 -1.76
C ALA A 42 0.18 -9.76 -0.97
N ASP A 43 0.56 -9.78 0.31
CA ASP A 43 0.69 -11.00 1.11
C ASP A 43 -0.45 -11.16 2.15
N ILE A 44 -1.59 -10.48 1.97
CA ILE A 44 -2.70 -10.53 2.92
C ILE A 44 -3.96 -11.03 2.21
N ASP A 45 -4.18 -12.34 2.27
CA ASP A 45 -5.53 -12.91 2.19
C ASP A 45 -6.19 -12.70 3.56
N LYS A 46 -6.97 -11.63 3.72
CA LYS A 46 -7.78 -11.41 4.94
C LYS A 46 -9.26 -11.33 4.62
N PRO A 47 -10.11 -11.80 5.57
CA PRO A 47 -11.52 -12.03 5.35
C PRO A 47 -12.25 -10.76 4.95
N GLU A 48 -13.27 -10.94 4.12
CA GLU A 48 -14.05 -9.87 3.51
C GLU A 48 -14.46 -8.77 4.51
N LEU A 49 -14.37 -7.54 4.03
CA LEU A 49 -14.54 -6.28 4.75
C LEU A 49 -15.86 -6.15 5.53
N ASN A 50 -16.84 -6.98 5.22
CA ASN A 50 -18.16 -7.01 5.87
C ASN A 50 -18.23 -7.91 7.10
N THR A 51 -17.12 -8.50 7.53
CA THR A 51 -17.02 -9.25 8.78
C THR A 51 -16.50 -8.38 9.93
N ILE A 52 -16.81 -8.74 11.18
CA ILE A 52 -16.23 -8.11 12.40
C ILE A 52 -14.68 -8.09 12.33
N SER A 53 -14.09 -9.05 11.63
CA SER A 53 -12.66 -9.18 11.36
C SER A 53 -12.12 -8.09 10.40
N GLY A 54 -12.93 -7.60 9.47
CA GLY A 54 -12.58 -6.53 8.52
C GLY A 54 -12.38 -5.18 9.20
N GLN A 55 -13.32 -4.77 10.08
CA GLN A 55 -13.19 -3.52 10.85
C GLN A 55 -11.97 -3.52 11.77
N ARG A 56 -11.71 -4.65 12.45
CA ARG A 56 -10.49 -4.82 13.27
C ARG A 56 -9.23 -4.74 12.42
N SER A 57 -9.24 -5.33 11.23
CA SER A 57 -8.09 -5.30 10.32
C SER A 57 -7.79 -3.89 9.82
N LYS A 58 -8.83 -3.11 9.47
CA LYS A 58 -8.67 -1.70 9.11
C LYS A 58 -8.06 -0.89 10.25
N LEU A 59 -8.59 -1.02 11.48
CA LEU A 59 -8.08 -0.29 12.64
C LEU A 59 -6.60 -0.63 12.90
N LEU A 60 -6.23 -1.92 12.84
CA LEU A 60 -4.85 -2.36 13.02
C LEU A 60 -3.93 -1.82 11.93
N LEU A 61 -4.38 -1.82 10.67
CA LEU A 61 -3.61 -1.27 9.56
C LEU A 61 -3.42 0.24 9.73
N GLN A 62 -4.47 0.95 10.12
CA GLN A 62 -4.43 2.38 10.41
C GLN A 62 -3.46 2.72 11.53
N LEU A 63 -3.53 2.02 12.67
CA LEU A 63 -2.59 2.21 13.78
C LEU A 63 -1.13 1.94 13.38
N LYS A 64 -0.93 0.99 12.46
CA LYS A 64 0.41 0.57 12.03
C LYS A 64 1.02 1.50 10.97
N LEU A 65 0.23 1.98 10.02
CA LEU A 65 0.73 2.62 8.81
C LEU A 65 0.37 4.10 8.67
N LEU A 66 -0.73 4.58 9.25
CA LEU A 66 -1.16 5.96 9.01
C LEU A 66 -0.07 6.95 9.42
N SER A 67 0.22 7.92 8.55
CA SER A 67 1.28 8.92 8.72
C SER A 67 2.70 8.36 8.80
N LYS A 68 2.91 7.05 8.61
CA LYS A 68 4.25 6.46 8.50
C LYS A 68 4.77 6.59 7.09
N GLU A 69 6.09 6.69 6.98
CA GLU A 69 6.77 6.56 5.71
C GLU A 69 6.99 5.08 5.40
N VAL A 70 6.70 4.68 4.17
CA VAL A 70 6.79 3.29 3.73
C VAL A 70 7.54 3.16 2.42
N ARG A 71 8.17 2.00 2.22
CA ARG A 71 8.69 1.54 0.93
C ARG A 71 7.84 0.38 0.44
N CYS A 72 7.39 0.47 -0.80
CA CYS A 72 6.60 -0.55 -1.48
C CYS A 72 7.46 -1.21 -2.56
N LEU A 73 7.58 -2.55 -2.52
CA LEU A 73 8.13 -3.35 -3.62
C LEU A 73 6.99 -3.83 -4.50
N ILE A 74 6.92 -3.31 -5.72
CA ILE A 74 5.78 -3.48 -6.60
C ILE A 74 5.85 -4.84 -7.29
N GLN A 75 4.77 -5.63 -7.14
CA GLN A 75 4.62 -6.92 -7.80
C GLN A 75 3.78 -6.81 -9.06
N ALA A 76 2.70 -6.03 -9.01
CA ALA A 76 1.76 -5.85 -10.11
C ALA A 76 0.96 -4.56 -9.97
N ARG A 77 0.16 -4.25 -11.00
CA ARG A 77 -1.00 -3.37 -10.91
C ARG A 77 -2.23 -4.22 -11.23
N ASP A 78 -3.26 -4.17 -10.38
CA ASP A 78 -4.48 -4.95 -10.61
C ASP A 78 -5.41 -4.30 -11.64
N GLU A 79 -6.50 -5.00 -11.97
CA GLU A 79 -7.49 -4.54 -12.97
C GLU A 79 -8.20 -3.23 -12.59
N TYR A 80 -8.21 -2.87 -11.30
CA TYR A 80 -8.75 -1.62 -10.79
C TYR A 80 -7.71 -0.49 -10.76
N GLY A 81 -6.50 -0.76 -11.27
CA GLY A 81 -5.42 0.19 -11.29
C GLY A 81 -4.71 0.36 -9.95
N ARG A 82 -4.93 -0.49 -8.95
CA ARG A 82 -4.21 -0.42 -7.66
C ARG A 82 -2.84 -1.06 -7.77
N VAL A 83 -1.86 -0.48 -7.10
CA VAL A 83 -0.53 -1.04 -6.98
C VAL A 83 -0.56 -2.21 -5.99
N VAL A 84 -0.14 -3.40 -6.39
CA VAL A 84 -0.02 -4.57 -5.51
C VAL A 84 1.43 -4.71 -5.07
N ALA A 85 1.68 -4.62 -3.75
CA ALA A 85 3.04 -4.51 -3.24
C ALA A 85 3.29 -5.18 -1.88
N LYS A 86 4.55 -5.56 -1.65
CA LYS A 86 5.08 -5.79 -0.28
C LYS A 86 5.49 -4.45 0.32
N VAL A 87 5.09 -4.21 1.57
CA VAL A 87 5.25 -2.91 2.21
C VAL A 87 6.15 -3.02 3.44
N HIS A 88 7.17 -2.18 3.48
CA HIS A 88 8.09 -2.04 4.61
C HIS A 88 7.95 -0.64 5.21
N ILE A 89 7.76 -0.57 6.53
CA ILE A 89 7.78 0.69 7.25
C ILE A 89 9.23 1.17 7.33
N LEU A 90 9.46 2.44 7.03
CA LEU A 90 10.74 3.10 7.21
C LEU A 90 10.67 3.85 8.54
N ASN A 91 11.54 3.46 9.48
CA ASN A 91 11.67 4.11 10.79
C ASN A 91 12.45 5.42 10.66
#